data_AF-A0A1G4IE19-F1
#
_entry.id   AF-A0A1G4IE19-F1
#
_cell.length_a   1.000
_cell.length_b   1.000
_cell.length_c   1.000
_cell.angle_alpha   90.00
_cell.angle_beta   90.00
_cell.angle_gamma   90.00
#
_symmetry.space_group_name_H-M   'P 1'
#
loop_
_entity.id
_entity.type
_entity.pdbx_description
1 polymer ?
#
loop_
_entity_poly.entity_id
_entity_poly.type
_entity_poly.pdbx_seq_one_letter_code
_entity_poly.pdbx_strand_id
1 'polypeptide(L)'
;MAATITEKMITSLAAALLFVAKHGCSATETSINAVTGVCEEIGYLTTIQKHLHGRITAAEGSVKTHNQDCKMFNVSMLQSSRSESNAVYLTLAAEKTMRLRKAETLLRDTATELQHPLATLAARIRQIKAAKFTNSAAAY
;
A
#
# COMPACT_ATOMS: atom_id res chain seq x y z
N MET A 1 -64.08 26.92 -15.02
CA MET A 1 -63.47 25.57 -15.11
C MET A 1 -61.93 25.58 -15.21
N ALA A 2 -61.23 26.67 -14.88
CA ALA A 2 -59.76 26.74 -14.98
C ALA A 2 -59.00 26.55 -13.66
N ALA A 3 -59.69 26.61 -12.51
CA ALA A 3 -59.05 26.54 -11.18
C ALA A 3 -58.61 25.12 -10.76
N THR A 4 -59.20 24.07 -11.33
CA THR A 4 -58.97 22.67 -10.93
C THR A 4 -57.78 21.99 -11.62
N ILE A 5 -57.24 22.58 -12.69
CA ILE A 5 -56.10 22.02 -13.43
C ILE A 5 -54.78 22.44 -12.79
N THR A 6 -54.69 23.69 -12.33
CA THR A 6 -53.51 24.25 -11.67
C THR A 6 -53.25 23.61 -10.30
N GLU A 7 -54.29 23.34 -9.52
CA GLU A 7 -54.17 22.70 -8.19
C GLU A 7 -53.68 21.24 -8.27
N LYS A 8 -54.10 20.50 -9.30
CA LYS A 8 -53.66 19.12 -9.56
C LYS A 8 -52.22 19.04 -10.07
N MET A 9 -51.77 20.01 -10.87
CA MET A 9 -50.36 20.05 -11.31
C MET A 9 -49.41 20.41 -10.16
N ILE A 10 -49.79 21.32 -9.27
CA ILE A 10 -48.96 21.71 -8.13
C ILE A 10 -48.80 20.55 -7.14
N THR A 11 -49.88 19.81 -6.87
CA THR A 11 -49.83 18.62 -5.99
C THR A 11 -49.05 17.46 -6.61
N SER A 12 -49.13 17.25 -7.93
CA SER A 12 -48.30 16.27 -8.66
C SER A 12 -46.81 16.63 -8.66
N LEU A 13 -46.46 17.90 -8.83
CA LEU A 13 -45.07 18.36 -8.84
C LEU A 13 -44.44 18.29 -7.43
N ALA A 14 -45.21 18.65 -6.39
CA ALA A 14 -44.80 18.52 -5.01
C ALA A 14 -44.62 17.04 -4.60
N ALA A 15 -45.49 16.14 -5.05
CA ALA A 15 -45.36 14.70 -4.82
C ALA A 15 -44.14 14.11 -5.53
N ALA A 16 -43.84 14.55 -6.76
CA ALA A 16 -42.63 14.14 -7.48
C ALA A 16 -41.35 14.64 -6.81
N LEU A 17 -41.33 15.89 -6.33
CA LEU A 17 -40.21 16.46 -5.57
C LEU A 17 -40.01 15.75 -4.22
N LEU A 18 -41.09 15.40 -3.50
CA LEU A 18 -41.02 14.61 -2.27
C LEU A 18 -40.57 13.17 -2.52
N PHE A 19 -40.97 12.55 -3.64
CA PHE A 19 -40.52 11.22 -4.03
C PHE A 19 -39.02 11.21 -4.39
N VAL A 20 -38.56 12.20 -5.15
CA VAL A 20 -37.13 12.38 -5.48
C VAL A 20 -36.30 12.71 -4.24
N ALA A 21 -36.82 13.51 -3.31
CA ALA A 21 -36.13 13.80 -2.05
C ALA A 21 -36.06 12.57 -1.12
N LYS A 22 -37.14 11.77 -1.06
CA LYS A 22 -37.24 10.60 -0.16
C LYS A 22 -36.52 9.36 -0.70
N HIS A 23 -36.47 9.16 -2.01
CA HIS A 23 -35.80 8.02 -2.66
C HIS A 23 -34.43 8.36 -3.24
N GLY A 24 -34.21 9.60 -3.67
CA GLY A 24 -32.90 10.08 -4.13
C GLY A 24 -31.92 10.17 -2.98
N CYS A 25 -32.33 10.60 -1.79
CA CYS A 25 -31.46 10.68 -0.62
C CYS A 25 -31.01 9.27 -0.15
N SER A 26 -31.90 8.28 -0.12
CA SER A 26 -31.52 6.91 0.27
C SER A 26 -30.64 6.21 -0.77
N ALA A 27 -30.85 6.47 -2.07
CA ALA A 27 -29.99 5.97 -3.14
C ALA A 27 -28.60 6.65 -3.14
N THR A 28 -28.55 7.94 -2.78
CA THR A 28 -27.28 8.68 -2.65
C THR A 28 -26.53 8.26 -1.39
N GLU A 29 -27.22 8.02 -0.28
CA GLU A 29 -26.61 7.56 0.97
C GLU A 29 -26.10 6.11 0.86
N THR A 30 -26.86 5.23 0.19
CA THR A 30 -26.37 3.88 -0.12
C THR A 30 -25.24 3.88 -1.14
N SER A 31 -25.24 4.78 -2.13
CA SER A 31 -24.10 4.90 -3.06
C SER A 31 -22.87 5.49 -2.39
N ILE A 32 -23.01 6.48 -1.51
CA ILE A 32 -21.94 7.04 -0.68
C ILE A 32 -21.38 5.95 0.22
N ASN A 33 -22.21 5.22 0.96
CA ASN A 33 -21.75 4.13 1.83
C ASN A 33 -21.06 2.99 1.04
N ALA A 34 -21.55 2.66 -0.15
CA ALA A 34 -20.94 1.65 -1.02
C ALA A 34 -19.61 2.11 -1.64
N VAL A 35 -19.39 3.41 -1.83
CA VAL A 35 -18.12 3.98 -2.29
C VAL A 35 -17.15 4.13 -1.11
N THR A 36 -17.61 4.60 0.05
CA THR A 36 -16.81 4.77 1.26
C THR A 36 -16.22 3.45 1.72
N GLY A 37 -17.01 2.38 1.82
CA GLY A 37 -16.50 1.05 2.20
C GLY A 37 -15.45 0.49 1.22
N VAL A 38 -15.59 0.79 -0.07
CA VAL A 38 -14.61 0.40 -1.10
C VAL A 38 -13.32 1.23 -1.00
N CYS A 39 -13.44 2.52 -0.74
CA CYS A 39 -12.30 3.40 -0.52
C CYS A 39 -11.52 3.01 0.76
N GLU A 40 -12.24 2.63 1.82
CA GLU A 40 -11.66 2.08 3.05
C GLU A 40 -10.93 0.75 2.78
N GLU A 41 -11.53 -0.18 2.02
CA GLU A 41 -10.88 -1.43 1.62
C GLU A 41 -9.60 -1.17 0.81
N ILE A 42 -9.63 -0.26 -0.17
CA ILE A 42 -8.43 0.13 -0.94
C ILE A 42 -7.38 0.74 -0.01
N GLY A 43 -7.77 1.63 0.91
CA GLY A 43 -6.86 2.26 1.86
C GLY A 43 -6.18 1.25 2.78
N TYR A 44 -6.96 0.29 3.29
CA TYR A 44 -6.46 -0.80 4.12
C TYR A 44 -5.47 -1.69 3.36
N LEU A 45 -5.83 -2.17 2.17
CA LEU A 45 -4.95 -3.01 1.34
C LEU A 45 -3.67 -2.28 0.92
N THR A 46 -3.77 -0.98 0.62
CA THR A 46 -2.61 -0.13 0.29
C THR A 46 -1.67 0.01 1.49
N THR A 47 -2.22 0.12 2.71
CA THR A 47 -1.43 0.20 3.95
C THR A 47 -0.67 -1.10 4.20
N ILE A 48 -1.32 -2.26 4.01
CA ILE A 48 -0.67 -3.57 4.09
C ILE A 48 0.45 -3.67 3.05
N GLN A 49 0.17 -3.30 1.80
CA GLN A 49 1.16 -3.34 0.73
C GLN A 49 2.38 -2.47 1.07
N LYS A 50 2.17 -1.26 1.59
CA LYS A 50 3.26 -0.35 2.02
C LYS A 50 4.07 -0.95 3.17
N HIS A 51 3.41 -1.57 4.15
CA HIS A 51 4.08 -2.22 5.27
C HIS A 51 4.97 -3.38 4.81
N LEU A 52 4.44 -4.25 3.93
CA LEU A 52 5.21 -5.37 3.37
C LEU A 52 6.39 -4.89 2.51
N HIS A 53 6.20 -3.83 1.72
CA HIS A 53 7.30 -3.20 0.98
C HIS A 53 8.36 -2.61 1.93
N GLY A 54 7.94 -1.98 3.03
CA GLY A 54 8.84 -1.48 4.07
C GLY A 54 9.70 -2.56 4.71
N ARG A 55 9.21 -3.81 4.84
CA ARG A 55 10.03 -4.94 5.30
C ARG A 55 11.17 -5.26 4.34
N ILE A 56 10.92 -5.21 3.02
CA ILE A 56 11.95 -5.40 1.99
C ILE A 56 12.98 -4.27 2.08
N THR A 57 12.52 -3.01 2.11
CA THR A 57 13.42 -1.84 2.21
C THR A 57 14.28 -1.87 3.48
N ALA A 58 13.73 -2.32 4.61
CA ALA A 58 14.48 -2.48 5.85
C ALA A 58 15.58 -3.56 5.73
N ALA A 59 15.27 -4.69 5.09
CA ALA A 59 16.24 -5.75 4.82
C ALA A 59 17.36 -5.27 3.87
N GLU A 60 17.01 -4.52 2.80
CA GLU A 60 17.99 -3.88 1.91
C GLU A 60 18.89 -2.89 2.66
N GLY A 61 18.32 -2.09 3.57
CA GLY A 61 19.07 -1.16 4.41
C GLY A 61 20.08 -1.86 5.34
N SER A 62 19.71 -3.03 5.85
CA SER A 62 20.60 -3.87 6.67
C SER A 62 21.80 -4.39 5.86
N VAL A 63 21.56 -4.92 4.65
CA VAL A 63 22.62 -5.31 3.69
C VAL A 63 23.51 -4.11 3.35
N LYS A 64 22.87 -2.97 3.06
CA LYS A 64 23.41 -1.59 3.04
C LYS A 64 24.56 -1.40 4.03
N THR A 65 24.15 -1.41 5.28
CA THR A 65 24.96 -1.06 6.44
C THR A 65 26.09 -2.07 6.65
N HIS A 66 25.78 -3.37 6.60
CA HIS A 66 26.81 -4.40 6.79
C HIS A 66 27.87 -4.42 5.69
N ASN A 67 27.49 -4.13 4.44
CA ASN A 67 28.46 -4.01 3.36
C ASN A 67 29.39 -2.79 3.55
N GLN A 68 28.86 -1.66 4.03
CA GLN A 68 29.67 -0.49 4.36
C GLN A 68 30.64 -0.79 5.53
N ASP A 69 30.17 -1.47 6.57
CA ASP A 69 31.01 -1.92 7.69
C ASP A 69 32.15 -2.81 7.21
N CYS A 70 31.86 -3.82 6.37
CA CYS A 70 32.88 -4.71 5.80
C CYS A 70 33.97 -3.92 5.05
N LYS A 71 33.57 -2.94 4.23
CA LYS A 71 34.52 -2.09 3.50
C LYS A 71 35.38 -1.26 4.45
N MET A 72 34.77 -0.66 5.46
CA MET A 72 35.49 0.14 6.46
C MET A 72 36.53 -0.68 7.22
N PHE A 73 36.19 -1.88 7.67
CA PHE A 73 37.14 -2.74 8.38
C PHE A 73 38.24 -3.28 7.48
N ASN A 74 37.94 -3.62 6.22
CA ASN A 74 38.96 -4.02 5.25
C ASN A 74 39.95 -2.89 4.98
N VAL A 75 39.49 -1.65 4.81
CA VAL A 75 40.38 -0.49 4.65
C VAL A 75 41.21 -0.25 5.92
N SER A 76 40.60 -0.34 7.09
CA SER A 76 41.28 -0.15 8.38
C SER A 76 42.37 -1.20 8.62
N MET A 77 42.13 -2.45 8.20
CA MET A 77 43.12 -3.52 8.21
C MET A 77 44.30 -3.23 7.28
N LEU A 78 44.05 -2.72 6.07
CA LEU A 78 45.12 -2.39 5.11
C LEU A 78 45.97 -1.20 5.55
N GLN A 79 45.39 -0.26 6.31
CA GLN A 79 46.07 0.96 6.77
C GLN A 79 46.79 0.78 8.11
N SER A 80 46.48 -0.27 8.86
CA SER A 80 47.09 -0.48 10.16
C SER A 80 48.48 -1.14 10.02
N SER A 81 49.48 -0.47 10.59
CA SER A 81 50.87 -0.91 10.62
C SER A 81 51.18 -1.84 11.79
N ARG A 82 50.26 -1.96 12.77
CA ARG A 82 50.42 -2.80 13.96
C ARG A 82 49.75 -4.16 13.75
N SER A 83 50.46 -5.25 14.03
CA SER A 83 49.93 -6.61 13.82
C SER A 83 48.71 -6.90 14.70
N GLU A 84 48.67 -6.40 15.92
CA GLU A 84 47.55 -6.58 16.85
C GLU A 84 46.27 -5.90 16.35
N SER A 85 46.38 -4.66 15.88
CA SER A 85 45.24 -3.93 15.29
C SER A 85 44.78 -4.58 13.99
N ASN A 86 45.69 -5.13 13.19
CA ASN A 86 45.32 -5.91 11.99
C ASN A 86 44.54 -7.17 12.34
N ALA A 87 44.96 -7.90 13.37
CA ALA A 87 44.23 -9.09 13.83
C ALA A 87 42.80 -8.74 14.27
N VAL A 88 42.63 -7.65 15.03
CA VAL A 88 41.30 -7.16 15.45
C VAL A 88 40.43 -6.78 14.26
N TYR A 89 40.96 -5.98 13.31
CA TYR A 89 40.19 -5.60 12.13
C TYR A 89 39.85 -6.79 11.23
N LEU A 90 40.73 -7.79 11.12
CA LEU A 90 40.44 -9.03 10.41
C LEU A 90 39.29 -9.80 11.06
N THR A 91 39.30 -9.94 12.40
CA THR A 91 38.21 -10.61 13.12
C THR A 91 36.88 -9.87 12.94
N LEU A 92 36.88 -8.53 13.06
CA LEU A 92 35.68 -7.71 12.86
C LEU A 92 35.18 -7.77 11.42
N ALA A 93 36.07 -7.75 10.42
CA ALA A 93 35.71 -7.90 9.02
C ALA A 93 35.09 -9.28 8.72
N ALA A 94 35.64 -10.34 9.30
CA ALA A 94 35.09 -11.69 9.18
C ALA A 94 33.70 -11.79 9.81
N GLU A 95 33.52 -11.24 11.02
CA GLU A 95 32.22 -11.20 11.69
C GLU A 95 31.17 -10.44 10.87
N LYS A 96 31.52 -9.25 10.38
CA LYS A 96 30.62 -8.44 9.55
C LYS A 96 30.29 -9.11 8.23
N THR A 97 31.24 -9.83 7.64
CA THR A 97 31.00 -10.65 6.44
C THR A 97 29.97 -11.75 6.71
N MET A 98 30.03 -12.42 7.87
CA MET A 98 29.00 -13.39 8.25
C MET A 98 27.63 -12.73 8.44
N ARG A 99 27.58 -11.56 9.09
CA ARG A 99 26.32 -10.81 9.26
C ARG A 99 25.75 -10.32 7.93
N LEU A 100 26.60 -9.87 7.01
CA LEU A 100 26.21 -9.50 5.65
C LEU A 100 25.56 -10.68 4.93
N ARG A 101 26.20 -11.86 4.93
CA ARG A 101 25.61 -13.06 4.31
C ARG A 101 24.25 -13.42 4.91
N LYS A 102 24.11 -13.35 6.24
CA LYS A 102 22.82 -13.58 6.91
C LYS A 102 21.77 -12.56 6.47
N ALA A 103 22.15 -11.29 6.35
CA ALA A 103 21.24 -10.24 5.87
C ALA A 103 20.85 -10.43 4.40
N GLU A 104 21.78 -10.86 3.54
CA GLU A 104 21.51 -11.18 2.13
C GLU A 104 20.57 -12.38 1.99
N THR A 105 20.76 -13.43 2.79
CA THR A 105 19.84 -14.57 2.87
C THR A 105 18.46 -14.11 3.32
N LEU A 106 18.38 -13.34 4.41
CA LEU A 106 17.10 -12.82 4.92
C LEU A 106 16.38 -11.94 3.88
N LEU A 107 17.11 -11.09 3.16
CA LEU A 107 16.55 -10.27 2.10
C LEU A 107 15.99 -11.14 0.97
N ARG A 108 16.73 -12.17 0.54
CA ARG A 108 16.27 -13.11 -0.49
C ARG A 108 15.02 -13.87 -0.06
N ASP A 109 15.01 -14.38 1.17
CA ASP A 109 13.89 -15.13 1.73
C ASP A 109 12.67 -14.22 1.85
N THR A 110 12.85 -13.01 2.39
CA THR A 110 11.77 -12.00 2.51
C THR A 110 11.24 -11.58 1.15
N ALA A 111 12.10 -11.36 0.16
CA ALA A 111 11.68 -11.01 -1.19
C ALA A 111 10.86 -12.14 -1.83
N THR A 112 11.29 -13.39 -1.65
CA THR A 112 10.59 -14.57 -2.16
C THR A 112 9.24 -14.78 -1.48
N GLU A 113 9.21 -14.70 -0.14
CA GLU A 113 8.00 -14.83 0.66
C GLU A 113 6.95 -13.76 0.31
N LEU A 114 7.40 -12.51 0.10
CA LEU A 114 6.51 -11.37 -0.10
C LEU A 114 6.15 -11.10 -1.57
N GLN A 115 6.83 -11.73 -2.54
CA GLN A 115 6.57 -11.50 -3.96
C GLN A 115 5.13 -11.82 -4.35
N HIS A 116 4.63 -13.00 -3.97
CA HIS A 116 3.27 -13.42 -4.30
C HIS A 116 2.20 -12.60 -3.55
N PRO A 117 2.29 -12.39 -2.22
CA PRO A 117 1.37 -11.51 -1.50
C PRO A 117 1.29 -10.09 -2.06
N LEU A 118 2.43 -9.46 -2.38
CA LEU A 118 2.47 -8.12 -2.95
C LEU A 118 1.81 -8.07 -4.34
N ALA A 119 2.06 -9.07 -5.19
CA ALA A 119 1.42 -9.17 -6.50
C ALA A 119 -0.11 -9.35 -6.38
N THR A 120 -0.55 -10.20 -5.47
CA THR A 120 -1.97 -10.45 -5.18
C THR A 120 -2.67 -9.20 -4.65
N LEU A 121 -2.06 -8.49 -3.70
CA LEU A 121 -2.58 -7.21 -3.19
C LEU A 121 -2.69 -6.16 -4.30
N ALA A 122 -1.64 -6.01 -5.12
CA ALA A 122 -1.65 -5.07 -6.24
C ALA A 122 -2.69 -5.43 -7.31
N ALA A 123 -2.93 -6.72 -7.56
CA ALA A 123 -3.99 -7.18 -8.45
C ALA A 123 -5.38 -6.89 -7.87
N ARG A 124 -5.59 -7.17 -6.58
CA ARG A 124 -6.86 -6.91 -5.89
C ARG A 124 -7.21 -5.43 -5.87
N ILE A 125 -6.25 -4.55 -5.54
CA ILE A 125 -6.44 -3.10 -5.59
C ILE A 125 -6.84 -2.65 -7.00
N ARG A 126 -6.20 -3.18 -8.05
CA ARG A 126 -6.55 -2.88 -9.45
C ARG A 126 -7.95 -3.37 -9.82
N GLN A 127 -8.33 -4.57 -9.41
CA GLN A 127 -9.67 -5.13 -9.66
C GLN A 127 -10.77 -4.29 -9.01
N ILE A 128 -10.60 -3.92 -7.74
CA ILE A 128 -11.55 -3.07 -7.02
C ILE A 128 -11.68 -1.71 -7.72
N LYS A 129 -10.54 -1.11 -8.12
CA LYS A 129 -10.54 0.14 -8.87
C LYS A 129 -11.28 0.03 -10.21
N ALA A 130 -11.02 -1.01 -10.99
CA ALA A 130 -11.70 -1.23 -12.27
C ALA A 130 -13.20 -1.45 -12.07
N ALA A 131 -13.60 -2.40 -11.21
CA ALA A 131 -15.00 -2.77 -11.02
C ALA A 131 -15.92 -1.62 -10.58
N LYS A 132 -15.40 -0.61 -9.87
CA LYS A 132 -16.18 0.51 -9.33
C LYS A 132 -15.96 1.84 -10.06
N PHE A 133 -14.77 2.11 -10.62
CA PHE A 133 -14.49 3.38 -11.31
C PHE A 133 -14.64 3.32 -12.84
N THR A 134 -14.80 2.14 -13.46
CA THR A 134 -15.13 2.06 -14.90
C THR A 134 -16.60 1.71 -15.16
N ASN A 135 -17.33 1.19 -14.18
CA ASN A 135 -18.77 0.93 -14.31
C ASN A 135 -19.66 2.18 -14.13
N SER A 136 -19.08 3.34 -13.78
CA SER A 136 -19.84 4.61 -13.71
C SER A 136 -20.11 5.23 -15.08
N ALA A 137 -19.57 4.68 -16.17
CA ALA A 137 -19.79 5.17 -17.54
C ALA A 137 -20.89 4.41 -18.30
N ALA A 138 -21.43 3.32 -17.73
CA ALA A 138 -22.40 2.45 -18.41
C ALA A 138 -23.84 2.54 -17.84
N ALA A 139 -24.09 3.50 -16.94
CA ALA A 139 -25.39 3.73 -16.33
C ALA A 139 -25.88 5.16 -16.56
N TYR A 140 -26.09 5.53 -17.83
CA TYR A 140 -26.92 6.66 -18.24
C TYR A 140 -27.71 6.27 -19.49
#